data_AF-N6WU01-F1
#
_entry.id   AF-N6WU01-F1
#
_cell.length_a   1.000
_cell.length_b   1.000
_cell.length_c   1.000
_cell.angle_alpha   90.00
_cell.angle_beta   90.00
_cell.angle_gamma   90.00
#
_symmetry.space_group_name_H-M   'P 1'
#
loop_
_entity.id
_entity.type
_entity.pdbx_description
1 polymer ?
#
loop_
_entity_poly.entity_id
_entity_poly.type
_entity_poly.pdbx_seq_one_letter_code
_entity_poly.pdbx_strand_id
1 'polypeptide(L)'
;MAVETGQAELMALLARVAQHDREAFHSLYDRMAGRMFGVCHKLAGQPELAEEALQDAFIRIWHHAGEYHSERGSPLNWMLTIARYRTLDLMRARKIRQTAGDEMLETVADATPNPLDASLQADGAAALTGCLDELSESQRDSILLSYYKGFTHEELSTALSTPIGTVKSWIRRGLMALKRCLEELQ
;
A
#
# COMPACT_ATOMS: atom_id res chain seq x y z
N MET A 1 10.26 -22.57 -0.67
CA MET A 1 10.93 -22.69 -1.99
C MET A 1 10.45 -21.67 -3.03
N ALA A 2 9.28 -21.78 -3.68
CA ALA A 2 8.91 -20.86 -4.78
C ALA A 2 8.80 -19.36 -4.38
N VAL A 3 8.34 -19.07 -3.16
CA VAL A 3 8.24 -17.70 -2.61
C VAL A 3 9.62 -17.10 -2.31
N GLU A 4 10.57 -17.92 -1.85
CA GLU A 4 11.96 -17.50 -1.59
C GLU A 4 12.72 -17.22 -2.88
N THR A 5 12.48 -18.02 -3.94
CA THR A 5 13.06 -17.79 -5.27
C THR A 5 12.64 -16.43 -5.83
N GLY A 6 11.37 -16.05 -5.66
CA GLY A 6 10.87 -14.74 -6.10
C GLY A 6 11.49 -13.56 -5.32
N GLN A 7 11.71 -13.69 -4.01
CA GLN A 7 12.34 -12.62 -3.23
C GLN A 7 13.82 -12.43 -3.58
N ALA A 8 14.58 -13.52 -3.69
CA ALA A 8 16.00 -13.48 -4.06
C ALA A 8 16.20 -12.86 -5.44
N GLU A 9 15.33 -13.21 -6.39
CA GLU A 9 15.35 -12.65 -7.74
C GLU A 9 15.06 -11.14 -7.75
N LEU A 10 14.03 -10.69 -7.02
CA LEU A 10 13.73 -9.26 -6.91
C LEU A 10 14.87 -8.47 -6.24
N MET A 11 15.55 -9.05 -5.24
CA MET A 11 16.74 -8.44 -4.64
C MET A 11 17.87 -8.27 -5.67
N ALA A 12 18.14 -9.31 -6.46
CA ALA A 12 19.16 -9.26 -7.51
C ALA A 12 18.84 -8.22 -8.58
N LEU A 13 17.57 -8.11 -8.99
CA LEU A 13 17.13 -7.06 -9.92
C LEU A 13 17.32 -5.66 -9.32
N LEU A 14 16.90 -5.42 -8.08
CA LEU A 14 17.09 -4.12 -7.42
C LEU A 14 18.58 -3.74 -7.31
N ALA A 15 19.46 -4.70 -6.98
CA ALA A 15 20.90 -4.45 -6.91
C ALA A 15 21.51 -4.03 -8.25
N ARG A 16 21.00 -4.58 -9.37
CA ARG A 16 21.39 -4.16 -10.72
C ARG A 16 20.77 -2.80 -11.11
N VAL A 17 19.52 -2.56 -10.75
CA VAL A 17 18.85 -1.25 -10.96
C VAL A 17 19.60 -0.14 -10.24
N ALA A 18 20.11 -0.39 -9.03
CA ALA A 18 20.95 0.56 -8.29
C ALA A 18 22.24 0.95 -9.04
N GLN A 19 22.68 0.13 -10.00
CA GLN A 19 23.81 0.39 -10.89
C GLN A 19 23.39 0.97 -12.24
N HIS A 20 22.14 1.45 -12.35
CA HIS A 20 21.53 1.98 -13.59
C HIS A 20 21.47 0.97 -14.74
N ASP A 21 21.31 -0.31 -14.44
CA ASP A 21 21.06 -1.35 -15.43
C ASP A 21 19.61 -1.28 -15.96
N ARG A 22 19.46 -0.86 -17.22
CA ARG A 22 18.16 -0.69 -17.88
C ARG A 22 17.43 -2.02 -18.13
N GLU A 23 18.16 -3.10 -18.40
CA GLU A 23 17.58 -4.41 -18.66
C GLU A 23 17.02 -5.02 -17.37
N ALA A 24 17.76 -4.84 -16.26
CA ALA A 24 17.27 -5.22 -14.94
C ALA A 24 16.02 -4.42 -14.55
N PHE A 25 15.98 -3.13 -14.86
CA PHE A 25 14.82 -2.28 -14.60
C PHE A 25 13.59 -2.71 -15.42
N HIS A 26 13.78 -3.02 -16.70
CA HIS A 26 12.72 -3.57 -17.55
C HIS A 26 12.18 -4.90 -17.00
N SER A 27 13.08 -5.82 -16.64
CA SER A 27 12.71 -7.10 -16.03
C SER A 27 11.97 -6.93 -14.71
N LEU A 28 12.37 -5.95 -13.89
CA LEU A 28 11.68 -5.62 -12.64
C LEU A 28 10.27 -5.07 -12.91
N TYR A 29 10.14 -4.21 -13.92
CA TYR A 29 8.87 -3.64 -14.36
C TYR A 29 7.89 -4.74 -14.78
N ASP A 30 8.28 -5.63 -15.69
CA ASP A 30 7.41 -6.71 -16.19
C ASP A 30 6.86 -7.60 -15.07
N ARG A 31 7.66 -7.79 -14.01
CA ARG A 31 7.31 -8.64 -12.87
C ARG A 31 6.39 -7.94 -11.86
N MET A 32 6.56 -6.63 -11.68
CA MET A 32 5.95 -5.89 -10.57
C MET A 32 4.85 -4.93 -10.99
N ALA A 33 4.81 -4.50 -12.25
CA ALA A 33 3.89 -3.48 -12.72
C ALA A 33 2.43 -3.85 -12.46
N GLY A 34 2.01 -5.08 -12.78
CA GLY A 34 0.63 -5.53 -12.53
C GLY A 34 0.24 -5.51 -11.05
N ARG A 35 1.14 -5.94 -10.15
CA ARG A 35 0.89 -5.97 -8.70
C ARG A 35 0.84 -4.57 -8.11
N MET A 36 1.78 -3.70 -8.49
CA MET A 36 1.81 -2.31 -8.06
C MET A 36 0.60 -1.54 -8.59
N PHE A 37 0.22 -1.77 -9.86
CA PHE A 37 -0.96 -1.18 -10.46
C PHE A 37 -2.24 -1.58 -9.71
N GLY A 38 -2.40 -2.85 -9.36
CA GLY A 38 -3.54 -3.31 -8.57
C GLY A 38 -3.67 -2.56 -7.23
N VAL A 39 -2.57 -2.29 -6.54
CA VAL A 39 -2.55 -1.47 -5.32
C VAL A 39 -2.92 -0.01 -5.61
N CYS A 40 -2.31 0.61 -6.61
CA CYS A 40 -2.62 1.99 -7.00
C CYS A 40 -4.10 2.14 -7.39
N HIS A 41 -4.62 1.22 -8.19
CA HIS A 41 -6.01 1.21 -8.65
C HIS A 41 -7.00 1.07 -7.51
N LYS A 42 -6.74 0.13 -6.58
CA LYS A 42 -7.60 -0.09 -5.40
C LYS A 42 -7.67 1.15 -4.49
N LEU A 43 -6.58 1.91 -4.39
CA LEU A 43 -6.51 3.12 -3.57
C LEU A 43 -7.10 4.34 -4.29
N ALA A 44 -6.75 4.56 -5.55
CA ALA A 44 -7.16 5.73 -6.31
C ALA A 44 -8.62 5.67 -6.78
N GLY A 45 -9.15 4.47 -7.03
CA GLY A 45 -10.51 4.27 -7.56
C GLY A 45 -10.70 4.75 -9.01
N GLN A 46 -9.65 5.23 -9.67
CA GLN A 46 -9.66 5.72 -11.04
C GLN A 46 -8.39 5.24 -11.78
N PRO A 47 -8.51 4.72 -13.01
CA PRO A 47 -7.38 4.13 -13.74
C PRO A 47 -6.28 5.16 -14.05
N GLU A 48 -6.66 6.37 -14.45
CA GLU A 48 -5.72 7.44 -14.84
C GLU A 48 -4.75 7.81 -13.70
N LEU A 49 -5.28 8.02 -12.49
CA LEU A 49 -4.48 8.30 -11.30
C LEU A 49 -3.61 7.11 -10.90
N ALA A 50 -4.10 5.89 -11.11
CA ALA A 50 -3.34 4.68 -10.79
C ALA A 50 -2.14 4.51 -11.73
N GLU A 51 -2.31 4.80 -13.02
CA GLU A 51 -1.24 4.79 -14.01
C GLU A 51 -0.18 5.85 -13.70
N GLU A 52 -0.59 7.09 -13.39
CA GLU A 52 0.32 8.16 -12.98
C GLU A 52 1.12 7.77 -11.73
N ALA A 53 0.44 7.23 -10.70
CA ALA A 53 1.08 6.76 -9.48
C ALA A 53 2.09 5.64 -9.73
N LEU A 54 1.75 4.70 -10.63
CA LEU A 54 2.62 3.60 -11.02
C LEU A 54 3.89 4.11 -11.70
N GLN A 55 3.75 5.01 -12.67
CA GLN A 55 4.88 5.61 -13.40
C GLN A 55 5.82 6.32 -12.44
N ASP A 56 5.28 7.21 -11.61
CA ASP A 56 6.05 7.93 -10.59
C ASP A 56 6.74 6.99 -9.59
N ALA A 57 6.09 5.88 -9.21
CA ALA A 57 6.67 4.89 -8.31
C ALA A 57 7.87 4.18 -8.95
N PHE A 58 7.80 3.80 -10.23
CA PHE A 58 8.92 3.19 -10.94
C PHE A 58 10.07 4.17 -11.16
N ILE A 59 9.80 5.44 -11.44
CA ILE A 59 10.83 6.49 -11.49
C ILE A 59 11.55 6.59 -10.14
N ARG A 60 10.80 6.56 -9.02
CA ARG A 60 11.40 6.56 -7.68
C ARG A 60 12.24 5.32 -7.42
N ILE A 61 11.76 4.14 -7.79
CA ILE A 61 12.51 2.88 -7.68
C ILE A 61 13.83 2.97 -8.46
N TRP A 62 13.80 3.47 -9.70
CA TRP A 62 15.01 3.66 -10.51
C TRP A 62 16.06 4.52 -9.81
N HIS A 63 15.65 5.62 -9.18
CA HIS A 63 16.56 6.53 -8.50
C HIS A 63 17.01 6.07 -7.11
N HIS A 64 16.22 5.26 -6.41
CA HIS A 64 16.43 4.94 -4.99
C HIS A 64 16.62 3.44 -4.73
N ALA A 65 16.80 2.61 -5.77
CA ALA A 65 17.03 1.17 -5.60
C ALA A 65 18.23 0.85 -4.71
N GLY A 66 19.26 1.71 -4.70
CA GLY A 66 20.41 1.58 -3.80
C GLY A 66 20.12 1.80 -2.32
N GLU A 67 18.96 2.36 -1.98
CA GLU A 67 18.53 2.56 -0.58
C GLU A 67 17.79 1.34 -0.02
N TYR A 68 17.48 0.35 -0.85
CA TYR A 68 16.86 -0.88 -0.38
C TYR A 68 17.84 -1.71 0.46
N HIS A 69 17.42 -2.05 1.68
CA HIS A 69 18.16 -2.93 2.59
C HIS A 69 17.25 -4.08 3.01
N SER A 70 17.71 -5.32 2.84
CA SER A 70 16.90 -6.53 3.13
C SER A 70 16.49 -6.66 4.59
N GLU A 71 17.25 -6.07 5.51
CA GLU A 71 16.95 -6.00 6.94
C GLU A 71 15.71 -5.14 7.28
N ARG A 72 15.27 -4.27 6.36
CA ARG A 72 14.09 -3.40 6.54
C ARG A 72 12.79 -4.01 6.01
N GLY A 73 12.86 -5.17 5.36
CA GLY A 73 11.70 -5.88 4.81
C GLY A 73 11.94 -6.43 3.40
N SER A 74 10.95 -7.13 2.86
CA SER A 74 11.05 -7.75 1.54
C SER A 74 11.07 -6.71 0.40
N PRO A 75 11.67 -7.02 -0.76
CA PRO A 75 11.67 -6.14 -1.94
C PRO A 75 10.25 -5.77 -2.38
N LEU A 76 9.36 -6.75 -2.34
CA LEU A 76 7.96 -6.59 -2.69
C LEU A 76 7.30 -5.55 -1.79
N ASN A 77 7.44 -5.67 -0.47
CA ASN A 77 6.83 -4.73 0.47
C ASN A 77 7.40 -3.32 0.30
N TRP A 78 8.70 -3.20 0.05
CA TRP A 78 9.35 -1.91 -0.21
C TRP A 78 8.77 -1.23 -1.45
N MET A 79 8.67 -1.94 -2.59
CA MET A 79 8.09 -1.41 -3.82
C MET A 79 6.59 -1.06 -3.69
N LEU A 80 5.80 -1.93 -3.05
CA LEU A 80 4.38 -1.66 -2.81
C LEU A 80 4.17 -0.46 -1.89
N THR A 81 5.08 -0.24 -0.94
CA THR A 81 5.05 0.94 -0.05
C THR A 81 5.29 2.22 -0.84
N ILE A 82 6.26 2.23 -1.77
CA ILE A 82 6.49 3.37 -2.67
C ILE A 82 5.25 3.67 -3.51
N ALA A 83 4.66 2.64 -4.15
CA ALA A 83 3.46 2.78 -4.96
C ALA A 83 2.28 3.36 -4.15
N ARG A 84 2.06 2.84 -2.94
CA ARG A 84 1.03 3.33 -2.02
C ARG A 84 1.24 4.79 -1.68
N TYR A 85 2.43 5.17 -1.20
CA TYR A 85 2.69 6.57 -0.82
C TYR A 85 2.49 7.51 -2.01
N ARG A 86 2.96 7.10 -3.19
CA ARG A 86 2.78 7.93 -4.38
C ARG A 86 1.32 8.11 -4.76
N THR A 87 0.52 7.05 -4.67
CA THR A 87 -0.93 7.11 -4.92
C THR A 87 -1.61 8.07 -3.94
N LEU A 88 -1.30 7.95 -2.64
CA LEU A 88 -1.87 8.82 -1.61
C LEU A 88 -1.47 10.29 -1.80
N ASP A 89 -0.23 10.55 -2.20
CA ASP A 89 0.24 11.91 -2.47
C ASP A 89 -0.50 12.55 -3.66
N LEU A 90 -0.73 11.78 -4.73
CA LEU A 90 -1.51 12.24 -5.89
C LEU A 90 -2.98 12.51 -5.53
N MET A 91 -3.60 11.61 -4.76
CA MET A 91 -4.98 11.80 -4.27
C MET A 91 -5.11 13.08 -3.44
N ARG A 92 -4.12 13.37 -2.57
CA ARG A 92 -4.10 14.60 -1.77
C ARG A 92 -3.93 15.84 -2.63
N ALA A 93 -2.99 15.82 -3.58
CA ALA A 93 -2.78 16.93 -4.50
C ALA A 93 -4.04 17.24 -5.33
N ARG A 94 -4.77 16.21 -5.76
CA ARG A 94 -6.05 16.36 -6.47
C ARG A 94 -7.13 16.94 -5.56
N LYS A 95 -7.27 16.46 -4.32
CA LYS A 95 -8.23 17.00 -3.35
C LYS A 95 -7.99 18.48 -3.06
N ILE A 96 -6.73 18.89 -2.86
CA ILE A 96 -6.36 20.30 -2.65
C ILE A 96 -6.75 21.16 -3.86
N ARG A 97 -6.48 20.67 -5.08
CA ARG A 97 -6.84 21.36 -6.33
C ARG A 97 -8.36 21.53 -6.48
N GLN A 98 -9.13 20.49 -6.14
CA GLN A 98 -10.60 20.52 -6.15
C GLN A 98 -11.17 21.44 -5.07
N THR A 99 -10.54 21.57 -3.89
CA THR A 99 -10.99 22.52 -2.86
C THR A 99 -10.61 23.97 -3.13
N ALA A 100 -9.59 24.22 -3.97
CA ALA A 100 -9.12 25.56 -4.32
C ALA A 100 -9.83 26.18 -5.53
N GLY A 101 -10.59 25.39 -6.31
CA GLY A 101 -11.46 25.84 -7.38
C GLY A 101 -12.84 25.22 -7.19
N ASP A 102 -13.81 26.04 -6.78
CA ASP A 102 -15.21 25.73 -6.43
C ASP A 102 -15.85 24.42 -6.94
N GLU A 103 -16.58 23.79 -6.02
CA GLU A 103 -17.60 22.72 -6.17
C GLU A 103 -17.49 21.76 -7.36
N MET A 104 -16.89 20.60 -7.11
CA MET A 104 -17.40 19.34 -7.69
C MET A 104 -17.31 18.24 -6.63
N LEU A 105 -18.46 17.93 -6.01
CA LEU A 105 -18.66 16.69 -5.27
C LEU A 105 -18.59 15.51 -6.26
N GLU A 106 -17.39 15.03 -6.54
CA GLU A 106 -17.23 13.71 -7.16
C GLU A 106 -17.41 12.65 -6.08
N THR A 107 -18.52 11.94 -6.22
CA THR A 107 -18.87 10.72 -5.52
C THR A 107 -17.68 9.75 -5.53
N VAL A 108 -17.25 9.35 -4.33
CA VAL A 108 -16.31 8.25 -4.16
C VAL A 108 -16.99 7.01 -4.73
N ALA A 109 -16.52 6.55 -5.89
CA ALA A 109 -17.02 5.36 -6.54
C ALA A 109 -16.93 4.19 -5.55
N ASP A 110 -18.05 3.51 -5.39
CA ASP A 110 -18.17 2.31 -4.57
C ASP A 110 -17.20 1.26 -5.12
N ALA A 111 -16.40 0.68 -4.23
CA ALA A 111 -15.35 -0.26 -4.60
C ALA A 111 -16.00 -1.55 -5.13
N THR A 112 -16.22 -1.63 -6.43
CA THR A 112 -16.60 -2.88 -7.09
C THR A 112 -15.38 -3.82 -7.10
N PRO A 113 -15.49 -5.06 -6.60
CA PRO A 113 -14.43 -6.04 -6.73
C PRO A 113 -14.24 -6.38 -8.21
N ASN A 114 -13.05 -6.17 -8.75
CA ASN A 114 -12.68 -6.68 -10.07
C ASN A 114 -12.54 -8.21 -10.00
N PRO A 115 -13.23 -9.00 -10.83
CA PRO A 115 -13.22 -10.47 -10.79
C PRO A 115 -11.87 -11.15 -11.10
N LEU A 116 -10.81 -10.40 -11.42
CA LEU A 116 -9.48 -10.96 -11.71
C LEU A 116 -8.63 -11.33 -10.49
N ASP A 117 -9.03 -10.96 -9.27
CA ASP A 117 -8.24 -11.17 -8.03
C ASP A 117 -8.60 -12.45 -7.25
N ALA A 118 -9.55 -13.26 -7.75
CA ALA A 118 -10.15 -14.35 -6.98
C ALA A 118 -9.24 -15.59 -6.76
N SER A 119 -8.05 -15.67 -7.37
CA SER A 119 -7.34 -16.96 -7.46
C SER A 119 -6.07 -17.12 -6.62
N LEU A 120 -5.63 -16.15 -5.80
CA LEU A 120 -4.36 -16.31 -5.06
C LEU A 120 -4.35 -15.94 -3.56
N GLN A 121 -5.47 -15.57 -2.93
CA GLN A 121 -5.46 -15.05 -1.54
C GLN A 121 -6.72 -15.40 -0.72
N ALA A 122 -7.51 -16.42 -1.06
CA ALA A 122 -8.75 -16.71 -0.30
C ALA A 122 -8.49 -17.05 1.19
N ASP A 123 -7.44 -17.81 1.49
CA ASP A 123 -7.15 -18.26 2.85
C ASP A 123 -6.50 -17.16 3.71
N GLY A 124 -5.54 -16.42 3.13
CA GLY A 124 -4.87 -15.31 3.81
C GLY A 124 -5.79 -14.12 4.07
N ALA A 125 -6.72 -13.84 3.15
CA ALA A 125 -7.73 -12.80 3.34
C ALA A 125 -8.72 -13.17 4.45
N ALA A 126 -9.17 -14.42 4.52
CA ALA A 126 -10.07 -14.90 5.57
C ALA A 126 -9.42 -14.86 6.96
N ALA A 127 -8.17 -15.30 7.08
CA ALA A 127 -7.40 -15.22 8.33
C ALA A 127 -7.20 -13.78 8.80
N LEU A 128 -6.86 -12.86 7.88
CA LEU A 128 -6.72 -11.44 8.21
C LEU A 128 -8.05 -10.82 8.66
N THR A 129 -9.17 -11.15 8.01
CA THR A 129 -10.50 -10.69 8.42
C THR A 129 -10.83 -11.17 9.84
N GLY A 130 -10.59 -12.45 10.14
CA GLY A 130 -10.78 -12.99 11.50
C GLY A 130 -9.96 -12.24 12.55
N CYS A 131 -8.67 -12.02 12.29
CA CYS A 131 -7.81 -11.26 13.22
C CYS A 131 -8.21 -9.77 13.35
N LEU A 132 -8.76 -9.16 12.31
CA LEU A 132 -9.29 -7.80 12.37
C LEU A 132 -10.53 -7.71 13.26
N ASP A 133 -11.34 -8.76 13.32
CA ASP A 133 -12.54 -8.81 14.16
C ASP A 133 -12.23 -8.99 15.65
N GLU A 134 -11.04 -9.48 16.00
CA GLU A 134 -10.55 -9.54 17.39
C GLU A 134 -10.09 -8.18 17.93
N LEU A 135 -9.89 -7.19 17.06
CA LEU A 135 -9.50 -5.85 17.49
C LEU A 135 -10.69 -5.08 18.05
N SER A 136 -10.43 -4.21 19.03
CA SER A 136 -11.43 -3.20 19.42
C SER A 136 -11.78 -2.33 18.21
N GLU A 137 -13.03 -1.90 18.10
CA GLU A 137 -13.54 -1.05 17.01
C GLU A 137 -12.61 0.14 16.71
N SER A 138 -12.17 0.87 17.73
CA SER A 138 -11.26 2.01 17.55
C SER A 138 -9.90 1.65 16.94
N GLN A 139 -9.38 0.45 17.21
CA GLN A 139 -8.13 -0.03 16.61
C GLN A 139 -8.35 -0.46 15.17
N ARG A 140 -9.42 -1.23 14.92
CA ARG A 140 -9.81 -1.68 13.59
C ARG A 140 -10.05 -0.49 12.66
N ASP A 141 -10.86 0.47 13.08
CA ASP A 141 -11.21 1.64 12.28
C ASP A 141 -10.00 2.53 12.03
N SER A 142 -9.16 2.77 13.04
CA SER A 142 -7.92 3.53 12.86
C SER A 142 -6.98 2.88 11.83
N ILE A 143 -6.87 1.55 11.85
CA ILE A 143 -6.08 0.80 10.88
C ILE A 143 -6.73 0.88 9.49
N LEU A 144 -8.02 0.59 9.37
CA LEU A 144 -8.71 0.58 8.07
C LEU A 144 -8.71 1.95 7.41
N LEU A 145 -9.02 3.02 8.15
CA LEU A 145 -9.01 4.38 7.63
C LEU A 145 -7.59 4.82 7.23
N SER A 146 -6.56 4.44 7.98
CA SER A 146 -5.18 4.74 7.59
C SER A 146 -4.73 3.95 6.35
N TYR A 147 -4.96 2.64 6.34
CA TYR A 147 -4.42 1.75 5.32
C TYR A 147 -5.23 1.76 4.02
N TYR A 148 -6.56 1.79 4.09
CA TYR A 148 -7.45 1.78 2.93
C TYR A 148 -7.90 3.16 2.48
N LYS A 149 -8.21 4.06 3.40
CA LYS A 149 -8.68 5.42 3.04
C LYS A 149 -7.54 6.45 3.00
N GLY A 150 -6.32 6.06 3.37
CA GLY A 150 -5.12 6.90 3.23
C GLY A 150 -4.99 8.01 4.27
N PHE A 151 -5.78 7.97 5.35
CA PHE A 151 -5.80 9.01 6.36
C PHE A 151 -4.44 9.07 7.08
N THR A 152 -3.92 10.29 7.23
CA THR A 152 -2.81 10.61 8.13
C THR A 152 -3.25 10.46 9.58
N HIS A 153 -2.28 10.38 10.50
CA HIS A 153 -2.59 10.38 11.93
C HIS A 153 -3.33 11.65 12.40
N GLU A 154 -3.10 12.78 11.74
CA GLU A 154 -3.80 14.04 12.01
C GLU A 154 -5.24 14.00 11.48
N GLU A 155 -5.45 13.55 10.23
CA GLU A 155 -6.80 13.38 9.68
C GLU A 155 -7.63 12.38 10.48
N LEU A 156 -7.03 11.29 10.96
CA LEU A 156 -7.68 10.35 11.88
C LEU A 156 -8.03 10.99 13.22
N SER A 157 -7.12 11.80 13.77
CA SER A 157 -7.36 12.51 15.02
C SER A 157 -8.59 13.41 14.92
N THR A 158 -8.73 14.11 13.80
CA THR A 158 -9.90 14.93 13.48
C THR A 158 -11.15 14.09 13.23
N ALA A 159 -11.07 13.08 12.36
CA ALA A 159 -12.21 12.25 11.97
C ALA A 159 -12.80 11.45 13.14
N LEU A 160 -11.94 10.94 14.03
CA LEU A 160 -12.34 10.16 15.21
C LEU A 160 -12.52 11.04 16.46
N SER A 161 -12.37 12.37 16.35
CA SER A 161 -12.43 13.31 17.48
C SER A 161 -11.59 12.87 18.68
N THR A 162 -10.38 12.36 18.42
CA THR A 162 -9.53 11.67 19.39
C THR A 162 -8.10 12.22 19.32
N PRO A 163 -7.37 12.43 20.44
CA PRO A 163 -5.99 12.92 20.40
C PRO A 163 -5.04 12.07 19.54
N ILE A 164 -4.15 12.70 18.78
CA ILE A 164 -3.20 12.03 17.89
C ILE A 164 -2.33 10.97 18.59
N GLY A 165 -1.96 11.20 19.86
CA GLY A 165 -1.21 10.22 20.66
C GLY A 165 -2.00 8.93 20.88
N THR A 166 -3.31 9.04 21.08
CA THR A 166 -4.22 7.90 21.24
C THR A 166 -4.40 7.15 19.92
N VAL A 167 -4.61 7.87 18.81
CA VAL A 167 -4.69 7.27 17.46
C VAL A 167 -3.43 6.48 17.13
N LYS A 168 -2.24 7.06 17.31
CA LYS A 168 -0.96 6.37 17.11
C LYS A 168 -0.84 5.12 17.99
N SER A 169 -1.28 5.22 19.25
CA SER A 169 -1.28 4.08 20.18
C SER A 169 -2.26 2.97 19.77
N TRP A 170 -3.44 3.31 19.25
CA TRP A 170 -4.40 2.34 18.71
C TRP A 170 -3.85 1.63 17.48
N ILE A 171 -3.32 2.36 16.50
CA ILE A 171 -2.72 1.76 15.30
C ILE A 171 -1.59 0.82 15.70
N ARG A 172 -0.65 1.30 16.52
CA ARG A 172 0.50 0.50 16.95
C ARG A 172 0.07 -0.79 17.68
N ARG A 173 -0.86 -0.68 18.63
CA ARG A 173 -1.35 -1.85 19.40
C ARG A 173 -2.16 -2.80 18.53
N GLY A 174 -3.01 -2.29 17.65
CA GLY A 174 -3.78 -3.10 16.72
C GLY A 174 -2.88 -3.85 15.73
N LEU A 175 -1.86 -3.20 15.17
CA LEU A 175 -0.88 -3.88 14.30
C LEU A 175 -0.09 -4.97 15.04
N MET A 176 0.29 -4.75 16.29
CA MET A 176 0.91 -5.79 17.12
C MET A 176 -0.03 -6.96 17.41
N ALA A 177 -1.30 -6.68 17.68
CA ALA A 177 -2.31 -7.71 17.91
C ALA A 177 -2.56 -8.54 16.63
N LEU A 178 -2.72 -7.88 15.48
CA LEU A 178 -2.84 -8.54 14.17
C LEU A 178 -1.65 -9.43 13.86
N LYS A 179 -0.42 -8.94 14.11
CA LYS A 179 0.78 -9.73 13.89
C LYS A 179 0.76 -11.02 14.71
N ARG A 180 0.45 -10.94 16.02
CA ARG A 180 0.37 -12.13 16.88
C ARG A 180 -0.70 -13.10 16.44
N CYS A 181 -1.91 -12.62 16.16
CA CYS A 181 -3.02 -13.47 15.70
C CYS A 181 -2.65 -14.21 14.41
N LEU A 182 -2.03 -13.52 13.45
CA LEU A 182 -1.57 -14.16 12.21
C LEU A 182 -0.43 -15.16 12.45
N GLU A 183 0.49 -14.89 13.38
CA GLU A 183 1.56 -15.83 13.76
C GLU A 183 1.01 -17.10 14.44
N GLU A 184 -0.10 -17.01 15.18
CA GLU A 184 -0.77 -18.14 15.83
C GLU A 184 -1.55 -19.04 14.85
N LEU A 185 -1.89 -18.52 13.66
CA LEU A 185 -2.60 -19.24 12.60
C LEU A 185 -1.67 -19.97 11.60
N GLN A 186 -0.34 -19.82 11.75
CA GLN A 186 0.69 -20.41 10.88
C GLN A 186 1.39 -21.61 11.52
#